data_AF-A0A942P0R6-F1
#
_entry.id   AF-A0A942P0R6-F1
#
_cell.length_a   1.000
_cell.length_b   1.000
_cell.length_c   1.000
_cell.angle_alpha   90.00
_cell.angle_beta   90.00
_cell.angle_gamma   90.00
#
_symmetry.space_group_name_H-M   'P 1'
#
loop_
_entity.id
_entity.type
_entity.pdbx_description
1 polymer ?
#
loop_
_entity_poly.entity_id
_entity_poly.type
_entity_poly.pdbx_seq_one_letter_code
_entity_poly.pdbx_strand_id
1 'polypeptide(L)'
;GIETYILNWTDDEEAMKVAARENAISLKEMKRLRDELSIILASLENESKRDESIKVAGYVHQSMVAGVLPDYLQEYNRGLKQALFYVLVGAKMPAALLEVGFISNPFEEKMLGNEIYRLNLANSIVSGILKYFSESPVKMLITQEESPDSRKNKTVPVKYSNIKK
;
A
#
# COMPACT_ATOMS: atom_id res chain seq x y z
N GLY A 1 -1.04 16.22 8.42
CA GLY A 1 -0.05 15.18 8.71
C GLY A 1 -0.18 14.09 7.66
N ILE A 2 0.64 13.05 7.76
CA ILE A 2 0.66 11.92 6.82
C ILE A 2 -0.27 10.82 7.35
N GLU A 3 -1.27 10.45 6.54
CA GLU A 3 -2.18 9.32 6.77
C GLU A 3 -2.12 8.36 5.57
N THR A 4 -2.27 7.05 5.82
CA THR A 4 -2.37 6.05 4.75
C THR A 4 -3.60 5.19 4.96
N TYR A 5 -4.52 5.24 3.99
CA TYR A 5 -5.79 4.54 4.06
C TYR A 5 -5.79 3.28 3.19
N ILE A 6 -6.34 2.19 3.71
CA ILE A 6 -6.68 0.98 2.95
C ILE A 6 -8.20 0.76 2.95
N LEU A 7 -8.68 -0.07 2.01
CA LEU A 7 -10.07 -0.46 1.96
C LEU A 7 -10.41 -1.46 3.07
N ASN A 8 -11.15 -1.00 4.07
CA ASN A 8 -11.95 -1.82 4.97
C ASN A 8 -13.07 -0.97 5.59
N TRP A 9 -14.03 -1.61 6.26
CA TRP A 9 -14.92 -0.91 7.19
C TRP A 9 -14.15 -0.40 8.41
N THR A 10 -14.73 0.57 9.12
CA THR A 10 -14.19 1.17 10.35
C THR A 10 -15.33 1.74 11.18
N ASP A 11 -15.10 1.92 12.48
CA ASP A 11 -15.94 2.73 13.36
C ASP A 11 -15.30 4.10 13.70
N ASP A 12 -14.10 4.40 13.17
CA ASP A 12 -13.50 5.75 13.21
C ASP A 12 -14.38 6.75 12.43
N GLU A 13 -15.04 7.65 13.17
CA GLU A 13 -15.94 8.65 12.60
C GLU A 13 -15.20 9.69 11.74
N GLU A 14 -13.94 9.99 12.03
CA GLU A 14 -13.14 10.92 11.21
C GLU A 14 -12.71 10.26 9.91
N ALA A 15 -12.28 8.99 9.94
CA ALA A 15 -12.02 8.24 8.71
C ALA A 15 -13.30 8.05 7.86
N MET A 16 -14.47 7.87 8.49
CA MET A 16 -15.76 7.89 7.79
C MET A 16 -16.10 9.26 7.20
N LYS A 17 -15.79 10.37 7.89
CA LYS A 17 -15.98 11.74 7.37
C LYS A 17 -15.09 12.03 6.17
N VAL A 18 -13.81 11.69 6.24
CA VAL A 18 -12.86 11.86 5.12
C VAL A 18 -13.31 11.04 3.91
N ALA A 19 -13.59 9.75 4.09
CA ALA A 19 -14.05 8.92 2.97
C ALA A 19 -15.41 9.35 2.41
N ALA A 20 -16.36 9.82 3.23
CA ALA A 20 -17.60 10.40 2.73
C ALA A 20 -17.38 11.69 1.92
N ARG A 21 -16.43 12.55 2.34
CA ARG A 21 -16.00 13.76 1.61
C ARG A 21 -15.41 13.40 0.25
N GLU A 22 -14.41 12.51 0.21
CA GLU A 22 -13.73 12.12 -1.04
C GLU A 22 -14.65 11.34 -2.00
N ASN A 23 -15.58 10.54 -1.47
CA ASN A 23 -16.60 9.86 -2.27
C ASN A 23 -17.75 10.81 -2.71
N ALA A 24 -17.78 12.06 -2.24
CA ALA A 24 -18.85 13.05 -2.45
C ALA A 24 -20.27 12.59 -2.03
N ILE A 25 -20.38 11.85 -0.93
CA ILE A 25 -21.64 11.29 -0.38
C ILE A 25 -21.91 11.75 1.06
N SER A 26 -23.13 11.50 1.55
CA SER A 26 -23.48 11.78 2.96
C SER A 26 -22.96 10.71 3.93
N LEU A 27 -22.69 11.09 5.19
CA LEU A 27 -22.36 10.11 6.26
C LEU A 27 -23.46 9.05 6.47
N LYS A 28 -24.73 9.39 6.22
CA LYS A 28 -25.85 8.43 6.31
C LYS A 28 -25.78 7.38 5.21
N GLU A 29 -25.42 7.81 4.01
CA GLU A 29 -25.23 6.94 2.85
C GLU A 29 -23.96 6.09 2.97
N MET A 30 -22.86 6.67 3.44
CA MET A 30 -21.63 5.96 3.80
C MET A 30 -21.89 4.81 4.78
N LYS A 31 -22.75 5.02 5.79
CA LYS A 31 -23.17 3.97 6.73
C LYS A 31 -24.03 2.87 6.07
N ARG A 32 -24.92 3.20 5.12
CA ARG A 32 -25.63 2.20 4.30
C ARG A 32 -24.66 1.37 3.44
N LEU A 33 -23.70 2.04 2.80
CA LEU A 33 -22.72 1.41 1.90
C LEU A 33 -21.77 0.46 2.65
N ARG A 34 -21.46 0.72 3.93
CA ARG A 34 -20.75 -0.22 4.79
C ARG A 34 -21.49 -1.57 4.88
N ASP A 35 -22.79 -1.50 5.13
CA ASP A 35 -23.63 -2.69 5.32
C ASP A 35 -23.81 -3.44 3.99
N GLU A 36 -23.89 -2.73 2.86
CA GLU A 36 -23.95 -3.32 1.50
C GLU A 36 -22.61 -3.92 1.04
N LEU A 37 -21.48 -3.23 1.26
CA LEU A 37 -20.14 -3.69 0.88
C LEU A 37 -19.62 -4.83 1.78
N SER A 38 -20.24 -5.09 2.93
CA SER A 38 -19.79 -6.11 3.90
C SER A 38 -19.60 -7.50 3.28
N ILE A 39 -20.50 -7.93 2.39
CA ILE A 39 -20.39 -9.23 1.69
C ILE A 39 -19.21 -9.24 0.70
N ILE A 40 -18.96 -8.13 0.01
CA ILE A 40 -17.87 -7.99 -0.96
C ILE A 40 -16.52 -7.99 -0.23
N LEU A 41 -16.40 -7.26 0.87
CA LEU A 41 -15.18 -7.17 1.67
C LEU A 41 -14.86 -8.47 2.40
N ALA A 42 -15.86 -9.26 2.79
CA ALA A 42 -15.69 -10.56 3.44
C ALA A 42 -15.31 -11.71 2.48
N SER A 43 -15.13 -11.44 1.18
CA SER A 43 -14.68 -12.47 0.23
C SER A 43 -13.17 -12.73 0.35
N LEU A 44 -12.76 -14.02 0.27
CA LEU A 44 -11.36 -14.45 0.40
C LEU A 44 -10.39 -13.74 -0.56
N GLU A 45 -10.86 -13.37 -1.76
CA GLU A 45 -10.07 -12.60 -2.72
C GLU A 45 -9.75 -11.19 -2.18
N ASN A 46 -10.73 -10.54 -1.55
CA ASN A 46 -10.55 -9.21 -0.97
C ASN A 46 -9.84 -9.26 0.40
N GLU A 47 -9.97 -10.34 1.17
CA GLU A 47 -9.13 -10.59 2.34
C GLU A 47 -7.64 -10.69 1.94
N SER A 48 -7.31 -11.50 0.94
CA SER A 48 -5.92 -11.61 0.43
C SER A 48 -5.39 -10.27 -0.12
N LYS A 49 -6.20 -9.52 -0.88
CA LYS A 49 -5.83 -8.16 -1.32
C LYS A 49 -5.63 -7.20 -0.15
N ARG A 50 -6.49 -7.23 0.86
CA ARG A 50 -6.42 -6.38 2.05
C ARG A 50 -5.13 -6.64 2.82
N ASP A 51 -4.74 -7.89 3.00
CA ASP A 51 -3.55 -8.24 3.77
C ASP A 51 -2.25 -7.81 3.06
N GLU A 52 -2.17 -7.94 1.74
CA GLU A 52 -1.09 -7.32 0.96
C GLU A 52 -1.20 -5.77 0.92
N SER A 53 -2.42 -5.21 0.96
CA SER A 53 -2.64 -3.76 1.05
C SER A 53 -2.12 -3.20 2.37
N ILE A 54 -2.33 -3.90 3.49
CA ILE A 54 -1.74 -3.58 4.82
C ILE A 54 -0.21 -3.54 4.72
N LYS A 55 0.41 -4.54 4.09
CA LYS A 55 1.87 -4.59 3.93
C LYS A 55 2.40 -3.41 3.11
N VAL A 56 1.91 -3.21 1.89
CA VAL A 56 2.42 -2.12 1.02
C VAL A 56 2.11 -0.74 1.61
N ALA A 57 0.94 -0.57 2.23
CA ALA A 57 0.61 0.64 3.00
C ALA A 57 1.62 0.88 4.13
N GLY A 58 1.97 -0.16 4.90
CA GLY A 58 2.92 -0.09 6.00
C GLY A 58 4.31 0.37 5.54
N TYR A 59 4.87 -0.30 4.53
CA TYR A 59 6.20 0.03 3.99
C TYR A 59 6.26 1.43 3.36
N VAL A 60 5.21 1.84 2.64
CA VAL A 60 5.11 3.19 2.05
C VAL A 60 4.95 4.25 3.14
N HIS A 61 4.04 4.06 4.09
CA HIS A 61 3.82 5.01 5.18
C HIS A 61 5.06 5.22 6.05
N GLN A 62 5.71 4.13 6.50
CA GLN A 62 6.95 4.22 7.28
C GLN A 62 8.07 4.91 6.50
N SER A 63 8.17 4.68 5.19
CA SER A 63 9.19 5.32 4.35
C SER A 63 8.89 6.80 4.06
N MET A 64 7.62 7.20 3.97
CA MET A 64 7.22 8.61 3.97
C MET A 64 7.59 9.30 5.28
N VAL A 65 7.14 8.77 6.42
CA VAL A 65 7.45 9.32 7.74
C VAL A 65 8.96 9.47 7.94
N ALA A 66 9.74 8.41 7.73
CA ALA A 66 11.19 8.42 7.95
C ALA A 66 11.98 9.32 6.97
N GLY A 67 11.42 9.69 5.81
CA GLY A 67 12.10 10.53 4.81
C GLY A 67 11.67 12.00 4.78
N VAL A 68 10.49 12.34 5.34
CA VAL A 68 10.01 13.74 5.35
C VAL A 68 9.50 14.27 6.70
N LEU A 69 9.36 13.43 7.74
CA LEU A 69 9.02 13.86 9.11
C LEU A 69 10.22 13.60 10.05
N PRO A 70 11.06 14.61 10.35
CA PRO A 70 12.07 14.50 11.41
C PRO A 70 11.41 14.30 12.78
N ASP A 71 12.20 13.85 13.77
CA ASP A 71 11.73 13.46 15.11
C ASP A 71 10.88 14.52 15.83
N TYR A 72 11.12 15.80 15.58
CA TYR A 72 10.38 16.93 16.16
C TYR A 72 9.06 17.27 15.45
N LEU A 73 8.65 16.50 14.43
CA LEU A 73 7.38 16.60 13.72
C LEU A 73 6.61 15.26 13.71
N GLN A 74 6.89 14.36 14.67
CA GLN A 74 6.21 13.06 14.73
C GLN A 74 4.72 13.16 15.12
N GLU A 75 4.25 14.30 15.65
CA GLU A 75 2.82 14.59 15.79
C GLU A 75 2.09 14.75 14.44
N TYR A 76 2.83 14.92 13.34
CA TYR A 76 2.29 14.88 11.98
C TYR A 76 2.20 13.46 11.42
N ASN A 77 2.78 12.44 12.06
CA ASN A 77 2.55 11.04 11.73
C ASN A 77 1.19 10.62 12.31
N ARG A 78 0.23 10.31 11.43
CA ARG A 78 -1.15 9.95 11.81
C ARG A 78 -1.53 8.51 11.41
N GLY A 79 -0.55 7.70 11.00
CA GLY A 79 -0.64 6.25 10.91
C GLY A 79 -1.40 5.68 9.71
N LEU A 80 -1.59 4.35 9.77
CA LEU A 80 -2.46 3.61 8.86
C LEU A 80 -3.90 3.64 9.35
N LYS A 81 -4.84 3.79 8.41
CA LYS A 81 -6.27 3.88 8.65
C LYS A 81 -7.07 3.03 7.67
N GLN A 82 -8.35 2.83 7.98
CA GLN A 82 -9.29 2.02 7.22
C GLN A 82 -10.54 2.83 6.92
N ALA A 83 -10.99 2.88 5.67
CA ALA A 83 -12.31 3.41 5.29
C ALA A 83 -12.72 2.97 3.87
N LEU A 84 -13.99 3.20 3.54
CA LEU A 84 -14.62 2.75 2.29
C LEU A 84 -14.44 3.75 1.14
N PHE A 85 -13.20 4.09 0.80
CA PHE A 85 -12.92 4.94 -0.37
C PHE A 85 -13.27 4.23 -1.67
N TYR A 86 -14.14 4.81 -2.49
CA TYR A 86 -14.60 4.25 -3.77
C TYR A 86 -13.47 3.94 -4.74
N VAL A 87 -12.42 4.77 -4.77
CA VAL A 87 -11.23 4.55 -5.60
C VAL A 87 -10.49 3.25 -5.26
N LEU A 88 -10.63 2.75 -4.02
CA LEU A 88 -10.06 1.47 -3.59
C LEU A 88 -11.03 0.29 -3.79
N VAL A 89 -12.36 0.51 -3.80
CA VAL A 89 -13.38 -0.54 -4.02
C VAL A 89 -13.22 -1.22 -5.38
N GLY A 90 -12.80 -0.48 -6.42
CA GLY A 90 -12.56 -1.02 -7.76
C GLY A 90 -11.23 -1.76 -7.95
N ALA A 91 -10.37 -1.84 -6.93
CA ALA A 91 -9.01 -2.35 -7.08
C ALA A 91 -8.99 -3.88 -7.30
N LYS A 92 -8.35 -4.31 -8.40
CA LYS A 92 -8.12 -5.72 -8.73
C LYS A 92 -6.79 -6.26 -8.16
N MET A 93 -6.06 -5.41 -7.43
CA MET A 93 -4.74 -5.62 -6.86
C MET A 93 -4.69 -4.99 -5.46
N PRO A 94 -3.65 -5.25 -4.64
CA PRO A 94 -3.43 -4.51 -3.40
C PRO A 94 -3.32 -3.01 -3.66
N ALA A 95 -3.96 -2.19 -2.81
CA ALA A 95 -4.08 -0.75 -3.03
C ALA A 95 -4.19 0.05 -1.72
N ALA A 96 -3.63 1.25 -1.73
CA ALA A 96 -3.70 2.21 -0.62
C ALA A 96 -3.83 3.64 -1.15
N LEU A 97 -4.49 4.51 -0.38
CA LEU A 97 -4.59 5.95 -0.61
C LEU A 97 -3.64 6.67 0.35
N LEU A 98 -2.85 7.61 -0.15
CA LEU A 98 -1.87 8.36 0.63
C LEU A 98 -2.35 9.81 0.80
N GLU A 99 -2.70 10.21 2.02
CA GLU A 99 -2.96 11.62 2.35
C GLU A 99 -1.69 12.21 2.95
N VAL A 100 -0.94 12.94 2.14
CA VAL A 100 0.46 13.33 2.41
C VAL A 100 0.62 14.66 3.17
N GLY A 101 -0.48 15.36 3.43
CA GLY A 101 -0.53 16.60 4.19
C GLY A 101 -1.82 17.38 3.94
N PHE A 102 -2.20 18.24 4.89
CA PHE A 102 -3.44 19.02 4.84
C PHE A 102 -3.18 20.44 4.31
N ILE A 103 -3.75 20.78 3.15
CA ILE A 103 -3.70 22.15 2.59
C ILE A 103 -4.37 23.17 3.55
N SER A 104 -5.31 22.74 4.37
CA SER A 104 -5.93 23.57 5.43
C SER A 104 -5.00 23.90 6.61
N ASN A 105 -3.79 23.34 6.66
CA ASN A 105 -2.76 23.69 7.64
C ASN A 105 -1.67 24.52 6.93
N PRO A 106 -1.51 25.83 7.23
CA PRO A 106 -0.56 26.70 6.54
C PRO A 106 0.91 26.26 6.62
N PHE A 107 1.29 25.48 7.64
CA PHE A 107 2.62 24.87 7.70
C PHE A 107 2.78 23.78 6.63
N GLU A 108 1.80 22.87 6.56
CA GLU A 108 1.82 21.75 5.62
C GLU A 108 1.61 22.21 4.17
N GLU A 109 0.72 23.18 3.93
CA GLU A 109 0.58 23.85 2.63
C GLU A 109 1.93 24.38 2.12
N LYS A 110 2.67 25.09 2.98
CA LYS A 110 4.01 25.62 2.66
C LYS A 110 5.04 24.51 2.39
N MET A 111 4.95 23.38 3.10
CA MET A 111 5.80 22.22 2.83
C MET A 111 5.43 21.55 1.50
N LEU A 112 4.15 21.34 1.21
CA LEU A 112 3.66 20.80 -0.06
C LEU A 112 3.99 21.72 -1.25
N GLY A 113 4.03 23.04 -1.02
CA GLY A 113 4.52 24.03 -1.99
C GLY A 113 6.02 23.92 -2.30
N ASN A 114 6.83 23.34 -1.40
CA ASN A 114 8.27 23.19 -1.58
C ASN A 114 8.61 21.98 -2.50
N GLU A 115 9.36 22.24 -3.56
CA GLU A 115 9.77 21.21 -4.53
C GLU A 115 10.68 20.13 -3.94
N ILE A 116 11.62 20.50 -3.07
CA ILE A 116 12.53 19.55 -2.41
C ILE A 116 11.75 18.63 -1.48
N TYR A 117 10.74 19.15 -0.78
CA TYR A 117 9.85 18.33 0.05
C TYR A 117 9.04 17.34 -0.80
N ARG A 118 8.43 17.78 -1.91
CA ARG A 118 7.72 16.89 -2.85
C ARG A 118 8.64 15.81 -3.46
N LEU A 119 9.89 16.16 -3.79
CA LEU A 119 10.88 15.22 -4.33
C LEU A 119 11.28 14.17 -3.27
N ASN A 120 11.55 14.59 -2.03
CA ASN A 120 11.84 13.66 -0.94
C ASN A 120 10.65 12.74 -0.64
N LEU A 121 9.43 13.28 -0.62
CA LEU A 121 8.19 12.51 -0.47
C LEU A 121 8.01 11.47 -1.58
N ALA A 122 8.24 11.84 -2.85
CA ALA A 122 8.18 10.91 -3.97
C ALA A 122 9.25 9.80 -3.86
N ASN A 123 10.49 10.16 -3.52
CA ASN A 123 11.58 9.21 -3.28
C ASN A 123 11.26 8.25 -2.12
N SER A 124 10.62 8.74 -1.05
CA SER A 124 10.13 7.94 0.06
C SER A 124 9.04 6.96 -0.33
N ILE A 125 8.07 7.37 -1.17
CA ILE A 125 7.02 6.48 -1.69
C ILE A 125 7.67 5.35 -2.53
N VAL A 126 8.60 5.70 -3.43
CA VAL A 126 9.35 4.71 -4.22
C VAL A 126 10.16 3.77 -3.31
N SER A 127 10.84 4.29 -2.30
CA SER A 127 11.59 3.49 -1.31
C SER A 127 10.69 2.50 -0.58
N GLY A 128 9.48 2.90 -0.17
CA GLY A 128 8.52 2.02 0.48
C GLY A 128 7.95 0.94 -0.45
N ILE A 129 7.66 1.27 -1.71
CA ILE A 129 7.26 0.29 -2.72
C ILE A 129 8.37 -0.75 -2.95
N LEU A 130 9.63 -0.29 -3.06
CA LEU A 130 10.79 -1.18 -3.23
C LEU A 130 11.00 -2.10 -2.01
N LYS A 131 10.89 -1.58 -0.79
CA LYS A 131 10.97 -2.39 0.45
C LYS A 131 9.89 -3.47 0.50
N TYR A 132 8.65 -3.12 0.15
CA TYR A 132 7.55 -4.10 0.04
C TYR A 132 7.91 -5.24 -0.92
N PHE A 133 8.50 -4.95 -2.08
CA PHE A 133 8.92 -5.99 -3.03
C PHE A 133 10.18 -6.76 -2.62
N SER A 134 11.06 -6.22 -1.77
CA SER A 134 12.23 -6.94 -1.26
C SER A 134 11.98 -7.77 0.00
N GLU A 135 10.98 -7.40 0.81
CA GLU A 135 10.71 -8.04 2.11
C GLU A 135 9.40 -8.85 2.14
N SER A 136 8.35 -8.44 1.40
CA SER A 136 7.18 -9.30 1.23
C SER A 136 7.56 -10.46 0.31
N PRO A 137 7.19 -11.73 0.63
CA PRO A 137 7.40 -12.86 -0.25
C PRO A 137 6.41 -12.85 -1.42
N VAL A 138 6.45 -11.77 -2.23
CA VAL A 138 5.92 -11.75 -3.59
C VAL A 138 6.66 -12.85 -4.34
N LYS A 139 6.00 -14.00 -4.47
CA LYS A 139 6.55 -15.21 -5.09
C LYS A 139 7.19 -14.82 -6.41
N MET A 140 8.52 -14.90 -6.47
CA MET A 140 9.33 -14.27 -7.52
C MET A 140 9.19 -14.99 -8.86
N LEU A 141 8.02 -14.83 -9.47
CA LEU A 141 7.70 -15.17 -10.86
C LEU A 141 8.31 -14.12 -11.79
N ILE A 142 9.60 -13.82 -11.58
CA ILE A 142 10.46 -13.43 -12.69
C ILE A 142 10.50 -14.67 -13.59
N THR A 143 9.70 -14.62 -14.65
CA THR A 143 9.77 -15.60 -15.73
C THR A 143 11.23 -15.66 -16.19
N GLN A 144 11.81 -16.86 -16.18
CA GLN A 144 13.12 -17.05 -16.79
C GLN A 144 12.95 -16.96 -18.31
N GLU A 145 13.06 -15.75 -18.85
CA GLU A 145 13.45 -15.57 -20.25
C GLU A 145 14.90 -16.06 -20.37
N GLU A 146 15.06 -17.30 -20.87
CA GLU A 146 16.36 -17.84 -21.20
C GLU A 146 17.01 -17.00 -22.32
N SER A 147 17.95 -16.15 -21.95
CA SER A 147 18.70 -15.35 -22.93
C SER A 147 19.65 -16.27 -23.74
N PRO A 148 19.52 -16.34 -25.08
CA PRO A 148 20.08 -17.44 -25.86
C PRO A 148 21.55 -17.21 -26.31
N ASP A 149 22.52 -17.29 -25.38
CA ASP A 149 23.76 -18.09 -25.52
C ASP A 149 24.68 -17.94 -24.30
N SER A 150 25.05 -19.07 -23.69
CA SER A 150 26.36 -19.20 -23.03
C SER A 150 26.84 -20.66 -23.02
N ARG A 151 27.07 -21.25 -24.20
CA ARG A 151 27.69 -22.59 -24.29
C ARG A 151 29.14 -22.58 -23.78
N LYS A 152 29.37 -22.90 -22.49
CA LYS A 152 30.53 -23.65 -21.93
C LYS A 152 30.51 -23.70 -20.39
N ASN A 153 30.16 -24.85 -19.82
CA ASN A 153 31.18 -25.76 -19.26
C ASN A 153 30.61 -27.14 -18.85
N LYS A 154 31.50 -28.14 -18.82
CA LYS A 154 31.33 -29.49 -18.26
C LYS A 154 32.16 -29.53 -16.96
N THR A 155 32.04 -30.44 -15.98
CA THR A 155 31.36 -31.74 -15.80
C THR A 155 30.42 -31.65 -14.56
N VAL A 156 29.88 -32.66 -13.84
CA VAL A 156 30.05 -34.14 -13.68
C VAL A 156 28.65 -34.76 -13.45
N PRO A 157 28.35 -35.98 -13.97
CA PRO A 157 27.05 -36.62 -13.72
C PRO A 157 26.93 -37.27 -12.33
N VAL A 158 25.85 -36.99 -11.61
CA VAL A 158 25.42 -37.77 -10.45
C VAL A 158 24.49 -38.89 -10.91
N LYS A 159 24.77 -40.13 -10.52
CA LYS A 159 23.91 -41.29 -10.81
C LYS A 159 22.89 -41.48 -9.70
N TYR A 160 21.62 -41.66 -10.05
CA TYR A 160 20.64 -42.34 -9.21
C TYR A 160 19.98 -43.46 -10.02
N SER A 161 20.11 -44.69 -9.52
CA SER A 161 19.60 -45.89 -10.18
C SER A 161 18.40 -46.45 -9.42
N ASN A 162 17.24 -46.44 -10.09
CA ASN A 162 16.11 -47.35 -9.89
C ASN A 162 15.56 -47.49 -8.45
N ILE A 163 14.50 -46.74 -8.15
CA ILE A 163 13.41 -47.32 -7.34
C ILE A 163 12.61 -48.23 -8.28
N LYS A 164 12.46 -49.51 -7.93
CA LYS A 164 11.43 -50.40 -8.50
C LYS A 164 10.27 -50.52 -7.51
N LYS A 165 9.11 -50.89 -8.06
CA LYS A 165 7.83 -51.13 -7.38
C LYS A 165 7.99 -51.88 -6.06
#